data_AF-A0AAE0H736-F1
#
_entry.id   AF-A0AAE0H736-F1
#
_cell.length_a   1.000
_cell.length_b   1.000
_cell.length_c   1.000
_cell.angle_alpha   90.00
_cell.angle_beta   90.00
_cell.angle_gamma   90.00
#
_symmetry.space_group_name_H-M   'P 1'
#
loop_
_entity.id
_entity.type
_entity.pdbx_description
1 polymer ?
#
loop_
_entity_poly.entity_id
_entity_poly.type
_entity_poly.pdbx_seq_one_letter_code
_entity_poly.pdbx_strand_id
1 'polypeptide(L)'
;MLSGPWVERKPANGEESVVALPDEQPMAIAVLLAIVHERLDLVPTWSGKHVHHASFEAISSILSAADKYGLIPLFWPFVHEWVPHTKPSHYTCSEDDPLGPLYRLNIAWQLGQKEVVTETIWRFIFELPGDRLEALLAAAEDGPRIGMSLSLRDVFRTITGFRQDVTQSALDFFHEFMDGLSNDNGMMDDLSKSTNMFCVGDIFGAVSMDAWP
;
A
#
# COMPACT_ATOMS: atom_id res chain seq x y z
N MET A 1 22.55 31.61 13.92
CA MET A 1 21.27 32.35 13.98
C MET A 1 20.79 32.54 12.56
N LEU A 2 19.76 31.79 12.15
CA LEU A 2 19.16 31.95 10.83
C LEU A 2 18.27 33.19 10.88
N SER A 3 18.68 34.26 10.21
CA SER A 3 17.93 35.52 10.12
C SER A 3 17.46 35.71 8.67
N GLY A 4 16.24 35.25 8.40
CA GLY A 4 15.47 35.58 7.19
C GLY A 4 14.33 36.57 7.50
N PRO A 5 13.63 37.11 6.48
CA PRO A 5 12.55 38.10 6.65
C PRO A 5 11.32 37.55 7.38
N TRP A 6 11.28 36.23 7.62
CA TRP A 6 10.35 35.58 8.51
C TRP A 6 10.84 35.75 9.94
N VAL A 7 10.52 36.88 10.55
CA VAL A 7 10.58 37.04 12.00
C VAL A 7 9.73 35.91 12.58
N GLU A 8 10.36 34.91 13.18
CA GLU A 8 9.69 33.92 14.03
C GLU A 8 8.91 34.71 15.08
N ARG A 9 7.61 34.91 14.81
CA ARG A 9 6.71 35.59 15.73
C ARG A 9 6.59 34.70 16.95
N LYS A 10 7.40 34.97 17.97
CA LYS A 10 7.02 34.64 19.34
C LYS A 10 5.61 35.20 19.54
N PRO A 11 4.63 34.41 20.00
CA PRO A 11 3.33 34.95 20.36
C PRO A 11 3.55 36.09 21.38
N ALA A 12 2.93 37.24 21.13
CA ALA A 12 3.19 38.49 21.83
C ALA A 12 2.92 38.44 23.35
N ASN A 13 2.35 37.34 23.85
CA ASN A 13 1.84 37.20 25.21
C ASN A 13 2.76 36.40 26.14
N GLY A 14 3.92 35.89 25.68
CA GLY A 14 4.83 35.10 26.53
C GLY A 14 4.30 33.70 26.91
N GLU A 15 3.18 33.28 26.33
CA GLU A 15 2.65 31.92 26.46
C GLU A 15 3.46 30.98 25.56
N GLU A 16 3.78 29.78 26.08
CA GLU A 16 4.42 28.72 25.30
C GLU A 16 3.58 28.41 24.07
N SER A 17 4.21 28.44 22.89
CA SER A 17 3.55 28.02 21.67
C SER A 17 3.43 26.49 21.68
N VAL A 18 2.30 25.98 22.15
CA VAL A 18 1.98 24.56 22.12
C VAL A 18 1.45 24.20 20.73
N VAL A 19 2.21 23.41 19.97
CA VAL A 19 1.75 22.82 18.71
C VAL A 19 1.16 21.45 19.03
N ALA A 20 -0.15 21.30 18.85
CA ALA A 20 -0.81 20.01 19.00
C ALA A 20 -0.61 19.17 17.72
N LEU A 21 -0.20 17.91 17.89
CA LEU A 21 -0.06 16.89 16.85
C LEU A 21 -1.05 15.75 17.17
N PRO A 22 -2.35 15.92 16.84
CA PRO A 22 -3.41 15.05 17.34
C PRO A 22 -3.51 13.70 16.63
N ASP A 23 -2.90 13.54 15.44
CA ASP A 23 -3.13 12.39 14.56
C ASP A 23 -1.94 11.41 14.54
N GLU A 24 -0.83 11.78 15.17
CA GLU A 24 0.43 11.09 14.98
C GLU A 24 0.77 10.16 16.16
N GLN A 25 1.24 8.97 15.81
CA GLN A 25 1.76 8.03 16.81
C GLN A 25 2.99 8.66 17.49
N PRO A 26 3.05 8.76 18.84
CA PRO A 26 4.12 9.48 19.53
C PRO A 26 5.52 9.00 19.18
N MET A 27 5.67 7.69 18.94
CA MET A 27 6.93 7.08 18.51
C MET A 27 7.38 7.61 17.14
N ALA A 28 6.45 7.73 16.18
CA ALA A 28 6.77 8.19 14.83
C ALA A 28 7.30 9.63 14.86
N ILE A 29 6.65 10.52 15.62
CA ILE A 29 7.11 11.89 15.83
C ILE A 29 8.46 11.94 16.54
N ALA A 30 8.66 11.11 17.57
CA ALA A 30 9.93 11.07 18.29
C ALA A 30 11.11 10.70 17.37
N VAL A 31 10.90 9.73 16.47
CA VAL A 31 11.91 9.34 15.47
C VAL A 31 12.15 10.46 14.45
N LEU A 32 11.10 11.12 13.96
CA LEU A 32 11.25 12.26 13.05
C LEU A 32 12.07 13.39 13.69
N LEU A 33 11.74 13.76 14.92
CA LEU A 33 12.48 14.78 15.66
C LEU A 33 13.91 14.36 15.94
N ALA A 34 14.16 13.08 16.27
CA ALA A 34 15.52 12.57 16.44
C ALA A 34 16.37 12.77 15.18
N ILE A 35 15.82 12.47 14.00
CA ILE A 35 16.52 12.64 12.72
C ILE A 35 16.74 14.13 12.40
N VAL A 36 15.72 14.98 12.56
CA VAL A 36 15.82 16.43 12.32
C VAL A 36 16.86 17.09 13.24
N HIS A 37 17.03 16.56 14.45
CA HIS A 37 18.03 17.04 15.42
C HIS A 37 19.36 16.25 15.37
N GLU A 38 19.59 15.44 14.34
CA GLU A 38 20.82 14.65 14.16
C GLU A 38 21.15 13.68 15.31
N ARG A 39 20.15 13.30 16.11
CA ARG A 39 20.27 12.32 17.21
C ARG A 39 19.94 10.91 16.72
N LEU A 40 20.78 10.41 15.81
CA LEU A 40 20.57 9.13 15.14
C LEU A 40 20.66 7.92 16.09
N ASP A 41 21.28 8.11 17.27
CA ASP A 41 21.34 7.13 18.36
C ASP A 41 19.96 6.78 18.93
N LEU A 42 18.96 7.64 18.74
CA LEU A 42 17.58 7.43 19.18
C LEU A 42 16.69 6.80 18.10
N VAL A 43 17.19 6.59 16.89
CA VAL A 43 16.44 5.95 15.82
C VAL A 43 16.50 4.43 16.05
N PRO A 44 15.34 3.75 16.16
CA PRO A 44 15.33 2.30 16.36
C PRO A 44 16.05 1.60 15.20
N THR A 45 16.90 0.64 15.56
CA THR A 45 17.53 -0.25 14.58
C THR A 45 16.68 -1.52 14.48
N TRP A 46 16.29 -1.88 13.27
CA TRP A 46 15.53 -3.11 13.00
C TRP A 46 16.37 -4.17 12.30
N SER A 47 17.69 -4.09 12.46
CA SER A 47 18.70 -5.03 11.98
C SER A 47 18.70 -6.34 12.80
N GLY A 48 17.60 -7.08 12.74
CA GLY A 48 17.45 -8.38 13.41
C GLY A 48 16.97 -9.47 12.45
N LYS A 49 17.46 -10.70 12.62
CA LYS A 49 16.96 -11.91 11.92
C LYS A 49 15.48 -12.25 12.23
N HIS A 50 14.86 -11.52 13.15
CA HIS A 50 13.46 -11.66 13.52
C HIS A 50 12.71 -10.37 13.19
N VAL A 51 12.04 -10.39 12.03
CA VAL A 51 11.05 -9.36 11.66
C VAL A 51 9.82 -9.60 12.54
N HIS A 52 9.70 -8.85 13.62
CA HIS A 52 8.52 -8.89 14.49
C HIS A 52 7.40 -8.05 13.87
N HIS A 53 6.16 -8.44 14.11
CA HIS A 53 4.96 -7.71 13.66
C HIS A 53 5.03 -6.21 14.01
N ALA A 54 5.42 -5.92 15.25
CA ALA A 54 5.62 -4.57 15.75
C ALA A 54 6.66 -3.75 14.97
N SER A 55 7.58 -4.38 14.21
CA SER A 55 8.61 -3.69 13.45
C SER A 55 8.06 -3.03 12.18
N PHE A 56 7.27 -3.74 11.37
CA PHE A 56 6.71 -3.12 10.15
C PHE A 56 5.57 -2.16 10.45
N GLU A 57 4.80 -2.37 11.51
CA GLU A 57 3.80 -1.37 11.95
C GLU A 57 4.50 -0.05 12.32
N ALA A 58 5.56 -0.12 13.13
CA ALA A 58 6.32 1.07 13.53
C ALA A 58 6.98 1.78 12.34
N ILE A 59 7.64 1.03 11.44
CA ILE A 59 8.27 1.58 10.24
C ILE A 59 7.21 2.24 9.35
N SER A 60 6.06 1.59 9.14
CA SER A 60 4.96 2.15 8.38
C SER A 60 4.51 3.48 8.98
N SER A 61 4.23 3.53 10.30
CA SER A 61 3.81 4.77 10.97
C SER A 61 4.84 5.89 10.88
N ILE A 62 6.14 5.58 10.95
CA ILE A 62 7.21 6.55 10.80
C ILE A 62 7.21 7.13 9.37
N LEU A 63 7.12 6.29 8.36
CA LEU A 63 7.06 6.72 6.96
C LEU A 63 5.79 7.53 6.68
N SER A 64 4.65 7.13 7.24
CA SER A 64 3.40 7.89 7.15
C SER A 64 3.53 9.31 7.70
N ALA A 65 4.14 9.45 8.88
CA ALA A 65 4.39 10.75 9.47
C ALA A 65 5.43 11.53 8.66
N ALA A 66 6.48 10.86 8.18
CA ALA A 66 7.50 11.47 7.33
C ALA A 66 6.89 12.04 6.04
N ASP A 67 6.00 11.32 5.39
CA ASP A 67 5.28 11.76 4.18
C ASP A 67 4.43 13.01 4.48
N LYS A 68 3.66 12.99 5.58
CA LYS A 68 2.83 14.13 6.03
C LYS A 68 3.64 15.42 6.19
N TYR A 69 4.89 15.34 6.67
CA TYR A 69 5.76 16.50 6.86
C TYR A 69 6.79 16.73 5.76
N GLY A 70 6.76 15.94 4.67
CA GLY A 70 7.73 16.05 3.57
C GLY A 70 9.18 15.69 3.95
N LEU A 71 9.35 14.81 4.93
CA LEU A 71 10.64 14.39 5.50
C LEU A 71 11.12 13.01 5.01
N ILE A 72 10.41 12.37 4.08
CA ILE A 72 10.79 11.06 3.51
C ILE A 72 12.27 11.01 3.07
N PRO A 73 12.85 12.01 2.37
CA PRO A 73 14.24 11.94 1.93
C PRO A 73 15.26 11.79 3.07
N LEU A 74 14.93 12.22 4.30
CA LEU A 74 15.83 12.08 5.46
C LEU A 74 16.01 10.62 5.89
N PHE A 75 15.13 9.72 5.43
CA PHE A 75 15.19 8.30 5.78
C PHE A 75 16.02 7.46 4.82
N TRP A 76 16.56 8.04 3.74
CA TRP A 76 17.37 7.32 2.75
C TRP A 76 18.53 6.50 3.31
N PRO A 77 19.27 6.96 4.34
CA PRO A 77 20.30 6.16 4.97
C PRO A 77 19.79 4.85 5.58
N PHE A 78 18.53 4.79 6.01
CA PHE A 78 17.94 3.65 6.73
C PHE A 78 17.19 2.67 5.82
N VAL A 79 16.97 3.02 4.55
CA VAL A 79 16.17 2.23 3.60
C VAL A 79 16.64 0.78 3.53
N HIS A 80 17.94 0.56 3.48
CA HIS A 80 18.51 -0.78 3.37
C HIS A 80 18.15 -1.70 4.55
N GLU A 81 17.95 -1.15 5.76
CA GLU A 81 17.50 -1.90 6.93
C GLU A 81 15.99 -2.15 6.91
N TRP A 82 15.22 -1.30 6.24
CA TRP A 82 13.76 -1.31 6.25
C TRP A 82 13.17 -2.13 5.10
N VAL A 83 13.87 -2.21 3.96
CA VAL A 83 13.46 -3.00 2.79
C VAL A 83 13.16 -4.48 3.13
N PRO A 84 13.93 -5.19 3.98
CA PRO A 84 13.59 -6.55 4.39
C PRO A 84 12.20 -6.68 5.02
N HIS A 85 11.66 -5.62 5.62
CA HIS A 85 10.34 -5.61 6.26
C HIS A 85 9.20 -5.48 5.26
N THR A 86 9.45 -5.12 3.99
CA THR A 86 8.41 -5.10 2.95
C THR A 86 8.00 -6.50 2.50
N LYS A 87 8.91 -7.48 2.62
CA LYS A 87 8.68 -8.84 2.14
C LYS A 87 7.93 -9.67 3.19
N PRO A 88 6.89 -10.42 2.81
CA PRO A 88 6.24 -11.34 3.73
C PRO A 88 7.27 -12.33 4.27
N SER A 89 7.36 -12.46 5.60
CA SER A 89 8.21 -13.50 6.19
C SER A 89 7.56 -14.84 5.89
N HIS A 90 8.35 -15.81 5.42
CA HIS A 90 7.93 -17.21 5.23
C HIS A 90 7.30 -17.84 6.49
N TYR A 91 7.46 -17.21 7.66
CA TYR A 91 7.02 -17.71 8.97
C TYR A 91 5.88 -16.91 9.62
N THR A 92 5.40 -15.80 9.03
CA THR A 92 4.41 -14.92 9.70
C THR A 92 3.12 -14.73 8.93
N CYS A 93 2.79 -15.60 7.97
CA CYS A 93 1.42 -15.68 7.48
C CYS A 93 0.55 -16.42 8.51
N SER A 94 0.46 -15.87 9.73
CA SER A 94 -0.62 -16.25 10.61
C SER A 94 -1.90 -15.73 9.97
N GLU A 95 -2.92 -16.57 9.87
CA GLU A 95 -4.25 -16.14 9.40
C GLU A 95 -4.85 -15.03 10.28
N ASP A 96 -4.25 -14.77 11.46
CA ASP A 96 -4.69 -13.80 12.48
C ASP A 96 -4.19 -12.36 12.28
N ASP A 97 -3.31 -12.08 11.32
CA ASP A 97 -2.82 -10.71 11.07
C ASP A 97 -3.40 -10.13 9.77
N PRO A 98 -4.60 -9.53 9.81
CA PRO A 98 -5.19 -8.93 8.63
C PRO A 98 -4.45 -7.67 8.17
N LEU A 99 -3.76 -6.92 9.04
CA LEU A 99 -3.22 -5.60 8.68
C LEU A 99 -1.76 -5.63 8.20
N GLY A 100 -1.02 -6.69 8.51
CA GLY A 100 0.37 -6.86 8.08
C GLY A 100 0.62 -6.58 6.59
N PRO A 101 -0.19 -7.11 5.66
CA PRO A 101 -0.05 -6.82 4.23
C PRO A 101 -0.14 -5.33 3.90
N LEU A 102 -1.00 -4.57 4.59
CA LEU A 102 -1.15 -3.12 4.36
C LEU A 102 0.06 -2.33 4.82
N TYR A 103 0.58 -2.62 6.01
CA TYR A 103 1.78 -1.96 6.51
C TYR A 103 2.98 -2.22 5.59
N ARG A 104 3.16 -3.46 5.15
CA ARG A 104 4.25 -3.84 4.24
C ARG A 104 4.12 -3.16 2.88
N LEU A 105 2.90 -3.08 2.35
CA LEU A 105 2.63 -2.37 1.11
C LEU A 105 2.89 -0.86 1.26
N ASN A 106 2.48 -0.25 2.38
CA ASN A 106 2.75 1.17 2.65
C ASN A 106 4.26 1.46 2.73
N ILE A 107 5.03 0.60 3.41
CA ILE A 107 6.50 0.71 3.42
C ILE A 107 7.05 0.56 1.99
N ALA A 108 6.64 -0.48 1.25
CA ALA A 108 7.11 -0.72 -0.11
C ALA A 108 6.81 0.47 -1.04
N TRP A 109 5.63 1.06 -0.90
CA TRP A 109 5.18 2.23 -1.64
C TRP A 109 6.05 3.45 -1.35
N GLN A 110 6.22 3.81 -0.07
CA GLN A 110 6.98 4.98 0.36
C GLN A 110 8.48 4.85 0.06
N LEU A 111 9.02 3.62 0.05
CA LEU A 111 10.41 3.34 -0.29
C LEU A 111 10.64 3.09 -1.80
N GLY A 112 9.63 3.27 -2.64
CA GLY A 112 9.73 3.11 -4.11
C GLY A 112 10.06 1.69 -4.57
N GLN A 113 9.66 0.66 -3.82
CA GLN A 113 9.92 -0.75 -4.14
C GLN A 113 8.91 -1.27 -5.18
N LYS A 114 9.07 -0.87 -6.44
CA LYS A 114 8.13 -1.13 -7.54
C LYS A 114 7.75 -2.61 -7.69
N GLU A 115 8.73 -3.51 -7.61
CA GLU A 115 8.51 -4.94 -7.80
C GLU A 115 7.62 -5.51 -6.69
N VAL A 116 7.89 -5.15 -5.43
CA VAL A 116 7.13 -5.60 -4.26
C VAL A 116 5.71 -5.04 -4.26
N VAL A 117 5.56 -3.77 -4.65
CA VAL A 117 4.23 -3.14 -4.81
C VAL A 117 3.43 -3.87 -5.88
N THR A 118 4.03 -4.10 -7.05
CA THR A 118 3.36 -4.75 -8.19
C THR A 118 2.93 -6.18 -7.84
N GLU A 119 3.82 -6.95 -7.21
CA GLU A 119 3.53 -8.32 -6.75
C GLU A 119 2.38 -8.31 -5.72
N THR A 120 2.41 -7.40 -4.76
CA THR A 120 1.38 -7.32 -3.72
C THR A 120 0.01 -6.94 -4.31
N ILE A 121 -0.03 -5.98 -5.24
CA ILE A 121 -1.25 -5.59 -5.95
C ILE A 121 -1.81 -6.76 -6.76
N TRP A 122 -0.96 -7.50 -7.48
CA TRP A 122 -1.36 -8.70 -8.21
C TRP A 122 -2.03 -9.72 -7.28
N ARG A 123 -1.45 -9.97 -6.12
CA ARG A 123 -2.03 -10.88 -5.12
C ARG A 123 -3.38 -10.40 -4.61
N PHE A 124 -3.57 -9.09 -4.42
CA PHE A 124 -4.87 -8.54 -4.00
C PHE A 124 -5.97 -8.67 -5.07
N ILE A 125 -5.61 -8.55 -6.35
CA ILE A 125 -6.58 -8.68 -7.44
C ILE A 125 -6.99 -10.15 -7.62
N PHE A 126 -6.02 -11.07 -7.66
CA PHE A 126 -6.26 -12.44 -8.15
C PHE A 126 -6.25 -13.53 -7.07
N GLU A 127 -5.50 -13.37 -5.99
CA GLU A 127 -5.32 -14.42 -4.97
C GLU A 127 -6.14 -14.17 -3.70
N LEU A 128 -6.40 -12.90 -3.36
CA LEU A 128 -7.05 -12.55 -2.10
C LEU A 128 -8.56 -12.78 -2.18
N PRO A 129 -9.17 -13.51 -1.22
CA PRO A 129 -10.63 -13.60 -1.11
C PRO A 129 -11.30 -12.22 -1.03
N GLY A 130 -12.50 -12.09 -1.59
CA GLY A 130 -13.22 -10.80 -1.67
C GLY A 130 -13.54 -10.21 -0.30
N ASP A 131 -14.01 -11.03 0.63
CA ASP A 131 -14.26 -10.68 2.03
C ASP A 131 -13.01 -10.13 2.74
N ARG A 132 -11.84 -10.73 2.48
CA ARG A 132 -10.58 -10.24 3.03
C ARG A 132 -10.16 -8.90 2.42
N LEU A 133 -10.35 -8.71 1.11
CA LEU A 133 -10.06 -7.44 0.45
C LEU A 133 -10.92 -6.30 1.00
N GLU A 134 -12.22 -6.53 1.20
CA GLU A 134 -13.12 -5.55 1.80
C GLU A 134 -12.73 -5.21 3.26
N ALA A 135 -12.31 -6.21 4.04
CA ALA A 135 -11.81 -5.98 5.40
C ALA A 135 -10.53 -5.11 5.41
N LEU A 136 -9.64 -5.30 4.43
CA LEU A 136 -8.45 -4.46 4.26
C LEU A 136 -8.80 -3.02 3.90
N LEU A 137 -9.78 -2.82 3.02
CA LEU A 137 -10.25 -1.49 2.61
C LEU A 137 -10.87 -0.75 3.79
N ALA A 138 -11.77 -1.40 4.52
CA ALA A 138 -12.38 -0.82 5.71
C ALA A 138 -11.30 -0.37 6.71
N ALA A 139 -10.28 -1.21 6.91
CA ALA A 139 -9.14 -0.84 7.77
C ALA A 139 -8.29 0.32 7.22
N ALA A 140 -8.19 0.45 5.89
CA ALA A 140 -7.48 1.54 5.23
C ALA A 140 -8.25 2.88 5.29
N GLU A 141 -9.58 2.83 5.27
CA GLU A 141 -10.45 4.02 5.27
C GLU A 141 -10.79 4.52 6.68
N ASP A 142 -11.11 3.62 7.62
CA ASP A 142 -11.62 3.98 8.96
C ASP A 142 -10.53 4.12 10.04
N GLY A 143 -9.28 3.75 9.74
CA GLY A 143 -8.24 3.61 10.75
C GLY A 143 -7.37 4.87 10.97
N PRO A 144 -7.39 5.53 12.15
CA PRO A 144 -6.30 6.41 12.57
C PRO A 144 -4.97 5.66 12.83
N ARG A 145 -4.99 4.32 12.71
CA ARG A 145 -3.85 3.44 13.00
C ARG A 145 -2.95 3.18 11.80
N ILE A 146 -3.48 3.27 10.57
CA ILE A 146 -2.69 3.08 9.35
C ILE A 146 -2.63 4.42 8.65
N GLY A 147 -1.51 5.13 8.83
CA GLY A 147 -1.23 6.36 8.10
C GLY A 147 -0.95 6.09 6.62
N MET A 148 -1.88 5.47 5.91
CA MET A 148 -1.70 5.15 4.50
C MET A 148 -1.67 6.43 3.70
N SER A 149 -0.73 6.56 2.75
CA SER A 149 -0.71 7.72 1.85
C SER A 149 -2.02 7.84 1.09
N LEU A 150 -2.42 9.07 0.78
CA LEU A 150 -3.63 9.32 -0.01
C LEU A 150 -3.58 8.61 -1.36
N SER A 151 -2.41 8.60 -2.01
CA SER A 151 -2.20 7.91 -3.28
C SER A 151 -2.38 6.39 -3.18
N LEU A 152 -1.92 5.76 -2.09
CA LEU A 152 -2.11 4.32 -1.90
C LEU A 152 -3.59 3.98 -1.66
N ARG A 153 -4.34 4.84 -0.96
CA ARG A 153 -5.81 4.67 -0.80
C ARG A 153 -6.54 4.70 -2.15
N ASP A 154 -6.16 5.63 -3.02
CA ASP A 154 -6.76 5.72 -4.36
C ASP A 154 -6.42 4.50 -5.23
N VAL A 155 -5.22 3.94 -5.08
CA VAL A 155 -4.84 2.67 -5.73
C VAL A 155 -5.72 1.52 -5.23
N PHE A 156 -6.00 1.44 -3.93
CA PHE A 156 -6.89 0.41 -3.37
C PHE A 156 -8.32 0.49 -3.93
N ARG A 157 -8.89 1.69 -4.04
CA ARG A 157 -10.20 1.89 -4.69
C ARG A 157 -10.19 1.49 -6.16
N THR A 158 -9.08 1.76 -6.84
CA THR A 158 -8.91 1.37 -8.25
C THR A 158 -8.85 -0.15 -8.40
N ILE A 159 -8.12 -0.84 -7.51
CA ILE A 159 -8.00 -2.30 -7.49
C ILE A 159 -9.35 -2.97 -7.32
N THR A 160 -10.21 -2.43 -6.44
CA THR A 160 -11.51 -3.03 -6.15
C THR A 160 -12.50 -2.81 -7.28
N GLY A 161 -12.53 -1.61 -7.86
CA GLY A 161 -13.27 -1.35 -9.09
C GLY A 161 -12.83 -2.29 -10.23
N PHE A 162 -11.53 -2.40 -10.47
CA PHE A 162 -11.00 -3.30 -11.49
C PHE A 162 -11.38 -4.77 -11.26
N ARG A 163 -11.32 -5.24 -10.01
CA ARG A 163 -11.72 -6.62 -9.68
C ARG A 163 -13.21 -6.86 -9.92
N GLN A 164 -14.07 -5.88 -9.59
CA GLN A 164 -15.50 -5.94 -9.89
C GLN A 164 -15.74 -6.02 -11.39
N ASP A 165 -15.06 -5.17 -12.18
CA ASP A 165 -15.17 -5.14 -13.63
C ASP A 165 -14.72 -6.46 -14.28
N VAL A 166 -13.61 -7.04 -13.82
CA VAL A 166 -13.11 -8.35 -14.29
C VAL A 166 -14.10 -9.46 -13.94
N THR A 167 -14.64 -9.44 -12.73
CA THR A 167 -15.61 -10.45 -12.28
C THR A 167 -16.90 -10.35 -13.11
N GLN A 168 -17.40 -9.14 -13.33
CA GLN A 168 -18.60 -8.91 -14.12
C GLN A 168 -18.39 -9.32 -15.59
N SER A 169 -17.26 -8.96 -16.19
CA SER A 169 -16.92 -9.34 -17.57
C SER A 169 -16.85 -10.87 -17.73
N ALA A 170 -16.31 -11.59 -16.75
CA ALA A 170 -16.26 -13.04 -16.77
C ALA A 170 -17.66 -13.68 -16.65
N LEU A 171 -18.52 -13.10 -15.81
CA LEU A 171 -19.91 -13.55 -15.67
C LEU A 171 -20.72 -13.28 -16.94
N ASP A 172 -20.60 -12.09 -17.52
CA ASP A 172 -21.27 -11.71 -18.77
C ASP A 172 -20.87 -12.66 -19.91
N PHE A 173 -19.57 -12.95 -20.04
CA PHE A 173 -19.07 -13.94 -20.99
C PHE A 173 -19.66 -15.34 -20.74
N PHE A 174 -19.70 -15.77 -19.48
CA PHE A 174 -20.26 -17.08 -19.14
C PHE A 174 -21.76 -17.17 -19.48
N HIS A 175 -22.52 -16.11 -19.22
CA HIS A 175 -23.94 -16.04 -19.58
C HIS A 175 -24.14 -16.07 -21.09
N GLU A 176 -23.39 -15.26 -21.84
CA GLU A 176 -23.43 -15.28 -23.31
C GLU A 176 -23.08 -16.65 -23.89
N PHE A 177 -22.05 -17.30 -23.35
CA PHE A 177 -21.64 -18.64 -23.74
C PHE A 177 -22.75 -19.68 -23.46
N MET A 178 -23.36 -19.64 -22.28
CA MET A 178 -24.43 -20.58 -21.90
C MET A 178 -25.73 -20.35 -22.69
N ASP A 179 -26.05 -19.10 -23.02
CA ASP A 179 -27.20 -18.75 -23.87
C ASP A 179 -26.98 -19.22 -25.31
N GLY A 180 -25.73 -19.10 -25.82
CA GLY A 180 -25.35 -19.66 -27.11
C GLY A 180 -25.50 -21.18 -27.18
N LEU A 181 -25.08 -21.89 -26.13
CA LEU A 181 -25.25 -23.35 -26.03
C LEU A 181 -26.72 -23.79 -25.91
N SER A 182 -27.56 -23.00 -25.25
CA SER A 182 -28.97 -23.33 -25.05
C SER A 182 -29.81 -23.06 -26.30
N ASN A 183 -29.39 -22.12 -27.15
CA ASN A 183 -30.09 -21.75 -28.37
C ASN A 183 -29.66 -22.55 -29.61
N ASP A 184 -28.53 -23.27 -29.55
CA ASP A 184 -27.98 -23.99 -30.69
C ASP A 184 -27.80 -25.49 -30.42
N ASN A 185 -28.86 -26.27 -30.66
CA ASN A 185 -28.86 -27.76 -30.57
C ASN A 185 -27.92 -28.45 -31.60
N GLY A 186 -27.11 -27.71 -32.36
CA GLY A 186 -26.24 -28.23 -33.44
C GLY A 186 -24.74 -27.96 -33.29
N MET A 187 -24.27 -27.22 -32.29
CA MET A 187 -22.91 -26.64 -32.28
C MET A 187 -21.88 -27.41 -31.43
N MET A 188 -21.93 -28.75 -31.42
CA MET A 188 -20.88 -29.54 -30.73
C MET A 188 -19.62 -29.79 -31.58
N ASP A 189 -19.67 -29.59 -32.90
CA ASP A 189 -18.54 -29.92 -33.81
C ASP A 189 -17.54 -28.77 -34.02
N ASP A 190 -17.94 -27.51 -33.84
CA ASP A 190 -17.07 -26.34 -34.15
C ASP A 190 -16.25 -25.82 -32.95
N LEU A 191 -16.56 -26.27 -31.72
CA LEU A 191 -15.86 -25.84 -30.51
C LEU A 191 -14.43 -26.37 -30.38
N SER A 192 -14.03 -27.39 -31.16
CA SER A 192 -12.63 -27.87 -31.15
C SER A 192 -11.65 -26.94 -31.88
N LYS A 193 -12.16 -26.00 -32.70
CA LYS A 193 -11.32 -25.09 -33.51
C LYS A 193 -11.11 -23.71 -32.88
N SER A 194 -12.03 -23.26 -32.02
CA SER A 194 -12.01 -21.91 -31.44
C SER A 194 -11.14 -21.79 -30.17
N THR A 195 -10.89 -22.89 -29.46
CA THR A 195 -10.17 -22.88 -28.17
C THR A 195 -8.69 -22.48 -28.28
N ASN A 196 -8.13 -22.37 -29.49
CA ASN A 196 -6.74 -21.97 -29.72
C ASN A 196 -6.54 -20.47 -30.00
N MET A 197 -7.59 -19.64 -30.01
CA MET A 197 -7.51 -18.25 -30.48
C MET A 197 -7.83 -17.19 -29.42
N PHE A 198 -7.65 -17.46 -28.14
CA PHE A 198 -7.67 -16.38 -27.14
C PHE A 198 -6.48 -16.52 -26.19
N CYS A 199 -5.38 -15.92 -26.61
CA CYS A 199 -4.30 -15.54 -25.72
C CYS A 199 -4.84 -14.45 -24.79
N VAL A 200 -4.73 -14.71 -23.49
CA VAL A 200 -4.99 -13.83 -22.35
C VAL A 200 -4.42 -12.40 -22.54
N GLY A 201 -3.47 -12.17 -23.44
CA GLY A 201 -2.79 -10.90 -23.69
C GLY A 201 -3.66 -9.71 -24.13
N ASP A 202 -4.80 -9.93 -24.79
CA ASP A 202 -5.61 -8.81 -25.32
C ASP A 202 -6.43 -8.09 -24.23
N ILE A 203 -6.62 -8.70 -23.05
CA ILE A 203 -7.28 -8.07 -21.90
C ILE A 203 -6.32 -7.15 -21.12
N PHE A 204 -4.99 -7.34 -21.24
CA PHE A 204 -3.99 -6.66 -20.40
C PHE A 204 -3.35 -5.41 -21.04
N GLY A 205 -3.79 -5.00 -22.23
CA GLY A 205 -3.16 -3.91 -22.99
C GLY A 205 -3.35 -2.48 -22.44
N ALA A 206 -4.12 -2.27 -21.37
CA ALA A 206 -4.60 -0.94 -20.99
C ALA A 206 -3.94 -0.28 -19.76
N VAL A 207 -3.00 -0.94 -19.06
CA VAL A 207 -2.33 -0.32 -17.90
C VAL A 207 -0.90 0.10 -18.29
N SER A 208 -0.79 1.19 -19.04
CA SER A 208 0.48 1.93 -19.16
C SER A 208 0.77 2.60 -17.82
N MET A 209 1.83 2.11 -17.16
CA MET A 209 2.42 2.68 -15.93
C MET A 209 3.41 3.83 -16.24
N ASP A 210 3.19 4.61 -17.30
CA ASP A 210 4.13 5.66 -17.72
C ASP A 210 3.92 7.01 -17.01
N ALA A 211 3.08 7.05 -15.97
CA ALA A 211 2.90 8.21 -15.12
C ALA A 211 3.30 7.88 -13.67
N TRP A 212 4.60 7.78 -13.43
CA TRP A 212 5.18 7.90 -12.08
C TRP A 212 6.13 9.10 -12.07
N PRO A 213 6.09 9.96 -11.03
CA PRO A 213 7.01 11.09 -10.88
C PRO A 213 8.46 10.66 -10.63
#